data_AF-A0A3D1F104-F1
#
_entry.id   AF-A0A3D1F104-F1
#
_cell.length_a   1.000
_cell.length_b   1.000
_cell.length_c   1.000
_cell.angle_alpha   90.00
_cell.angle_beta   90.00
_cell.angle_gamma   90.00
#
_symmetry.space_group_name_H-M   'P 1'
#
loop_
_entity.id
_entity.type
_entity.pdbx_description
1 polymer ?
#
loop_
_entity_poly.entity_id
_entity_poly.type
_entity_poly.pdbx_seq_one_letter_code
_entity_poly.pdbx_strand_id
1 'polypeptide(L)'
;MYRATFEAKWTAAADSSPITLGLGMMDLRGWTKSGSAVGLDLLQDATDWKTFTLDYMPRPDTPGLVVLLRLMGGSAPVTGTFAIRNLIVEPWQNETFPEYPLLTSTASLSDDGKSLYIMVINKSADRDLTTQLNVQHFNATKAKYYEVNGKAMNAMNQTQDDFVGRTHNGTPLPTPLAGKLTHTFPAHSMTCIRLEK
;
A
#
# COMPACT_ATOMS: atom_id res chain seq x y z
N MET A 1 -3.09 -10.53 -3.23
CA MET A 1 -2.62 -10.17 -4.59
C MET A 1 -2.54 -11.45 -5.41
N TYR A 2 -2.68 -11.35 -6.72
CA TYR A 2 -2.49 -12.44 -7.66
C TYR A 2 -1.49 -12.01 -8.72
N ARG A 3 -0.66 -12.94 -9.18
CA ARG A 3 0.30 -12.74 -10.26
C ARG A 3 -0.06 -13.65 -11.42
N ALA A 4 -0.12 -13.07 -12.62
CA ALA A 4 -0.12 -13.82 -13.86
C ALA A 4 1.28 -13.78 -14.48
N THR A 5 1.82 -14.95 -14.82
CA THR A 5 3.06 -15.09 -15.59
C THR A 5 2.77 -15.91 -16.82
N PHE A 6 3.26 -15.48 -17.98
CA PHE A 6 3.05 -16.19 -19.25
C PHE A 6 4.13 -15.83 -20.26
N GLU A 7 4.23 -16.61 -21.33
CA GLU A 7 4.97 -16.21 -22.52
C GLU A 7 4.00 -15.93 -23.66
N ALA A 8 4.29 -14.90 -24.45
CA ALA A 8 3.50 -14.59 -25.63
C ALA A 8 4.37 -14.23 -26.84
N LYS A 9 3.80 -14.42 -28.02
CA LYS A 9 4.38 -14.09 -29.32
C LYS A 9 3.27 -13.65 -30.28
N TRP A 10 3.53 -12.58 -31.03
CA TRP A 10 2.70 -12.12 -32.13
C TRP A 10 3.42 -12.35 -33.46
N THR A 11 2.68 -12.85 -34.45
CA THR A 11 3.15 -12.99 -35.84
C THR A 11 2.11 -12.36 -36.76
N ALA A 12 2.41 -11.16 -37.26
CA ALA A 12 1.57 -10.47 -38.22
C ALA A 12 1.64 -11.14 -39.60
N ALA A 13 0.51 -11.18 -40.32
CA ALA A 13 0.53 -11.41 -41.76
C ALA A 13 1.10 -10.19 -42.49
N ALA A 14 1.60 -10.38 -43.71
CA ALA A 14 2.26 -9.34 -44.49
C ALA A 14 1.37 -8.11 -44.77
N ASP A 15 0.06 -8.31 -44.84
CA ASP A 15 -0.97 -7.30 -45.11
C ASP A 15 -1.74 -6.87 -43.85
N SER A 16 -1.28 -7.24 -42.66
CA SER A 16 -1.97 -6.92 -41.41
C SER A 16 -1.90 -5.42 -41.10
N SER A 17 -3.04 -4.86 -40.72
CA SER A 17 -3.05 -3.55 -40.07
C SER A 17 -2.43 -3.60 -38.67
N PRO A 18 -1.95 -2.48 -38.13
CA PRO A 18 -1.51 -2.37 -36.75
C PRO A 18 -2.63 -2.74 -35.75
N ILE A 19 -2.24 -3.36 -34.64
CA ILE A 19 -3.12 -3.72 -33.53
C ILE A 19 -2.36 -3.51 -32.21
N THR A 20 -3.06 -3.11 -31.15
CA THR A 20 -2.55 -3.23 -29.79
C THR A 20 -3.13 -4.49 -29.16
N LEU A 21 -2.25 -5.43 -28.84
CA LEU A 21 -2.59 -6.65 -28.11
C LEU A 21 -2.26 -6.44 -26.64
N GLY A 22 -3.15 -6.91 -25.77
CA GLY A 22 -2.98 -6.84 -24.34
C GLY A 22 -3.53 -8.06 -23.63
N LEU A 23 -3.11 -8.27 -22.39
CA LEU A 23 -3.67 -9.25 -21.48
C LEU A 23 -3.99 -8.53 -20.17
N GLY A 24 -5.21 -8.71 -19.67
CA GLY A 24 -5.65 -8.10 -18.43
C GLY A 24 -6.16 -9.12 -17.43
N MET A 25 -6.03 -8.77 -16.15
CA MET A 25 -6.75 -9.40 -15.05
C MET A 25 -7.77 -8.41 -14.52
N MET A 26 -8.98 -8.88 -14.27
CA MET A 26 -10.02 -8.03 -13.70
C MET A 26 -10.92 -8.78 -12.73
N ASP A 27 -11.67 -8.00 -11.95
CA ASP A 27 -12.79 -8.48 -11.17
C ASP A 27 -13.84 -9.15 -12.08
N LEU A 28 -14.34 -10.32 -11.66
CA LEU A 28 -15.36 -11.09 -12.39
C LEU A 28 -16.63 -10.28 -12.69
N ARG A 29 -16.95 -9.26 -11.88
CA ARG A 29 -18.09 -8.35 -12.11
C ARG A 29 -17.90 -7.47 -13.35
N GLY A 30 -16.67 -7.32 -13.84
CA GLY A 30 -16.30 -6.49 -14.98
C GLY A 30 -15.98 -5.03 -14.60
N TRP A 31 -15.33 -4.33 -15.52
CA TRP A 31 -14.87 -2.95 -15.34
C TRP A 31 -16.03 -1.98 -15.01
N THR A 32 -17.10 -2.00 -15.80
CA THR A 32 -18.25 -1.09 -15.64
C THR A 32 -18.90 -1.17 -14.26
N LYS A 33 -18.78 -2.31 -13.56
CA LYS A 33 -19.34 -2.51 -12.22
C LYS A 33 -18.35 -2.23 -11.10
N SER A 34 -17.08 -2.60 -11.27
CA SER A 34 -16.10 -2.63 -10.17
C SER A 34 -15.01 -1.55 -10.26
N GLY A 35 -14.72 -1.04 -11.47
CA GLY A 35 -13.56 -0.21 -11.75
C GLY A 35 -12.21 -0.88 -11.43
N SER A 36 -12.18 -2.22 -11.28
CA SER A 36 -11.02 -2.94 -10.76
C SER A 36 -10.46 -3.89 -11.81
N ALA A 37 -9.35 -3.48 -12.42
CA ALA A 37 -8.62 -4.25 -13.42
C ALA A 37 -7.17 -3.78 -13.52
N VAL A 38 -6.32 -4.62 -14.10
CA VAL A 38 -4.96 -4.28 -14.53
C VAL A 38 -4.73 -4.91 -15.90
N GLY A 39 -3.93 -4.25 -16.75
CA GLY A 39 -3.64 -4.74 -18.08
C GLY A 39 -2.19 -4.49 -18.48
N LEU A 40 -1.63 -5.44 -19.23
CA LEU A 40 -0.45 -5.22 -20.05
C LEU A 40 -0.93 -4.92 -21.47
N ASP A 41 -0.36 -3.89 -22.08
CA ASP A 41 -0.54 -3.57 -23.49
C ASP A 41 0.79 -3.79 -24.25
N LEU A 42 0.78 -3.57 -25.56
CA LEU A 42 1.94 -3.68 -26.44
C LEU A 42 2.50 -5.10 -26.58
N LEU A 43 1.66 -6.13 -26.40
CA LEU A 43 2.08 -7.52 -26.58
C LEU A 43 2.39 -7.88 -28.03
N GLN A 44 1.93 -7.06 -28.99
CA GLN A 44 2.27 -7.22 -30.41
C GLN A 44 3.77 -7.00 -30.70
N ASP A 45 4.50 -6.30 -29.82
CA ASP A 45 5.92 -6.02 -30.00
C ASP A 45 6.79 -7.28 -29.77
N ALA A 46 6.23 -8.31 -29.13
CA ALA A 46 6.88 -9.61 -28.98
C ALA A 46 6.79 -10.44 -30.27
N THR A 47 7.68 -10.17 -31.22
CA THR A 47 7.82 -10.95 -32.47
C THR A 47 8.53 -12.29 -32.27
N ASP A 48 9.06 -12.54 -31.07
CA ASP A 48 9.46 -13.86 -30.59
C ASP A 48 8.94 -14.10 -29.16
N TRP A 49 9.06 -15.33 -28.67
CA TRP A 49 8.62 -15.69 -27.32
C TRP A 49 9.25 -14.80 -26.26
N LYS A 50 8.39 -14.04 -25.56
CA LYS A 50 8.79 -13.17 -24.47
C LYS A 50 7.96 -13.47 -23.24
N THR A 51 8.59 -13.48 -22.07
CA THR A 51 7.93 -13.62 -20.78
C THR A 51 7.32 -12.30 -20.34
N PHE A 52 6.11 -12.36 -19.80
CA PHE A 52 5.36 -11.24 -19.26
C PHE A 52 4.86 -11.58 -17.86
N THR A 53 4.75 -10.54 -17.03
CA THR A 53 4.25 -10.64 -15.65
C THR A 53 3.28 -9.50 -15.37
N LEU A 54 2.16 -9.82 -14.73
CA LEU A 54 1.10 -8.89 -14.36
C LEU A 54 0.65 -9.15 -12.92
N ASP A 55 0.65 -8.11 -12.10
CA ASP A 55 0.18 -8.18 -10.71
C ASP A 55 -1.16 -7.49 -10.54
N TYR A 56 -2.10 -8.19 -9.92
CA TYR A 56 -3.44 -7.69 -9.64
C TYR A 56 -3.77 -7.77 -8.15
N MET A 57 -4.23 -6.65 -7.60
CA MET A 57 -4.82 -6.60 -6.27
C MET A 57 -6.35 -6.50 -6.38
N PRO A 58 -7.09 -7.61 -6.18
CA PRO A 58 -8.55 -7.54 -6.15
C PRO A 58 -9.03 -6.76 -4.92
N ARG A 59 -10.26 -6.25 -5.00
CA ARG A 59 -10.92 -5.64 -3.84
C ARG A 59 -11.35 -6.73 -2.86
N PRO A 60 -11.55 -6.41 -1.57
CA PRO A 60 -12.03 -7.38 -0.59
C PRO A 60 -13.36 -8.06 -0.97
N ASP A 61 -14.20 -7.37 -1.75
CA ASP A 61 -15.51 -7.84 -2.22
C ASP A 61 -15.48 -8.50 -3.61
N THR A 62 -14.30 -8.72 -4.20
CA THR A 62 -14.16 -9.34 -5.51
C THR A 62 -14.56 -10.83 -5.44
N PRO A 63 -15.64 -11.26 -6.13
CA PRO A 63 -16.14 -12.64 -6.04
C PRO A 63 -15.32 -13.65 -6.86
N GLY A 64 -14.43 -13.17 -7.73
CA GLY A 64 -13.59 -13.98 -8.59
C GLY A 64 -12.79 -13.12 -9.57
N LEU A 65 -11.90 -13.76 -10.33
CA LEU A 65 -11.04 -13.13 -11.30
C LEU A 65 -11.37 -13.60 -12.71
N VAL A 66 -11.20 -12.74 -13.71
CA VAL A 66 -11.16 -13.14 -15.12
C VAL A 66 -9.91 -12.60 -15.79
N VAL A 67 -9.30 -13.44 -16.63
CA VAL A 67 -8.19 -13.05 -17.51
C VAL A 67 -8.77 -12.77 -18.89
N LEU A 68 -8.46 -11.60 -19.44
CA LEU A 68 -9.00 -11.14 -20.71
C LEU A 68 -7.86 -10.86 -21.69
N LEU A 69 -7.98 -11.45 -22.88
CA LEU A 69 -7.24 -10.99 -24.03
C LEU A 69 -7.87 -9.69 -24.54
N ARG A 70 -7.06 -8.64 -24.70
CA ARG A 70 -7.48 -7.34 -25.22
C ARG A 70 -6.94 -7.19 -26.64
N LEU A 71 -7.86 -6.95 -27.57
CA LEU A 71 -7.56 -6.61 -28.96
C LEU A 71 -8.07 -5.19 -29.17
N MET A 72 -7.16 -4.25 -29.36
CA MET A 72 -7.47 -2.85 -29.61
C MET A 72 -6.94 -2.50 -31.01
N GLY A 73 -7.81 -2.63 -32.00
CA GLY A 73 -7.53 -2.30 -33.40
C GLY A 73 -8.26 -1.05 -33.85
N GLY A 74 -7.92 -0.58 -35.06
CA GLY A 74 -8.70 0.40 -35.81
C GLY A 74 -9.83 -0.25 -36.61
N SER A 75 -10.36 0.48 -37.60
CA SER A 75 -11.41 0.00 -38.51
C SER A 75 -10.90 -0.94 -39.62
N ALA A 76 -9.58 -1.12 -39.75
CA ALA A 76 -8.97 -1.91 -40.79
C ALA A 76 -8.75 -3.38 -40.35
N PRO A 77 -8.81 -4.36 -41.26
CA PRO A 77 -8.58 -5.76 -40.95
C PRO A 77 -7.19 -6.01 -40.35
N VAL A 78 -7.15 -6.84 -39.31
CA VAL A 78 -5.92 -7.33 -38.67
C VAL A 78 -5.86 -8.83 -38.90
N THR A 79 -4.71 -9.31 -39.40
CA THR A 79 -4.51 -10.72 -39.72
C THR A 79 -3.19 -11.19 -39.13
N GLY A 80 -3.21 -12.28 -38.38
CA GLY A 80 -2.00 -12.82 -37.77
C GLY A 80 -2.31 -13.87 -36.72
N THR A 81 -1.29 -14.28 -35.98
CA THR A 81 -1.40 -15.27 -34.89
C THR A 81 -0.82 -14.70 -33.61
N PHE A 82 -1.63 -14.67 -32.56
CA PHE A 82 -1.19 -14.41 -31.19
C PHE A 82 -1.16 -15.73 -30.42
N ALA A 83 0.03 -16.14 -30.00
CA ALA A 83 0.22 -17.37 -29.25
C ALA A 83 0.59 -17.03 -27.80
N ILE A 84 -0.05 -17.74 -26.85
CA ILE A 84 0.25 -17.66 -25.43
C ILE A 84 0.59 -19.07 -24.96
N ARG A 85 1.61 -19.21 -24.11
CA ARG A 85 1.93 -20.46 -23.41
C ARG A 85 2.34 -20.20 -21.98
N ASN A 86 2.35 -21.26 -21.18
CA ASN A 86 2.80 -21.24 -19.78
C ASN A 86 2.08 -20.17 -18.94
N LEU A 87 0.79 -19.90 -19.23
CA LEU A 87 0.00 -18.96 -18.44
C LEU A 87 -0.35 -19.59 -17.09
N ILE A 88 0.22 -19.01 -16.04
CA ILE A 88 -0.03 -19.36 -14.64
C ILE A 88 -0.63 -18.15 -13.96
N VAL A 89 -1.71 -18.35 -13.21
CA VAL A 89 -2.30 -17.35 -12.33
C VAL A 89 -2.33 -17.93 -10.93
N GLU A 90 -1.63 -17.28 -10.01
CA GLU A 90 -1.48 -17.78 -8.65
C GLU A 90 -1.63 -16.66 -7.62
N PRO A 91 -2.08 -16.98 -6.38
CA PRO A 91 -1.94 -16.07 -5.27
C PRO A 91 -0.46 -15.69 -5.11
N TRP A 92 -0.18 -14.40 -5.12
CA TRP A 92 1.17 -13.89 -4.94
C TRP A 92 1.23 -13.08 -3.65
N GLN A 93 2.18 -13.42 -2.79
CA GLN A 93 2.58 -12.56 -1.68
C GLN A 93 3.87 -11.85 -2.09
N ASN A 94 3.92 -10.53 -1.88
CA ASN A 94 5.18 -9.81 -2.01
C ASN A 94 6.23 -10.43 -1.11
N GLU A 95 7.50 -10.32 -1.50
CA GLU A 95 8.63 -10.67 -0.64
C GLU A 95 8.41 -10.06 0.75
N THR A 96 8.42 -10.92 1.76
CA THR A 96 8.41 -10.46 3.15
C THR A 96 9.79 -9.88 3.41
N PHE A 97 9.85 -8.55 3.49
CA PHE A 97 11.02 -7.88 4.05
C PHE A 97 11.28 -8.45 5.46
N PRO A 98 12.54 -8.62 5.88
CA PRO A 98 12.88 -9.10 7.22
C PRO A 98 12.13 -8.27 8.28
N GLU A 99 11.81 -8.89 9.43
CA GLU A 99 11.07 -8.24 10.52
C GLU A 99 11.64 -6.84 10.81
N TYR A 100 10.97 -5.80 10.30
CA TYR A 100 11.34 -4.44 10.62
C TYR A 100 10.69 -4.09 11.97
N PRO A 101 11.39 -3.36 12.87
CA PRO A 101 10.81 -2.94 14.14
C PRO A 101 9.47 -2.24 13.90
N LEU A 102 8.39 -2.70 14.54
CA LEU A 102 7.05 -2.14 14.32
C LEU A 102 6.95 -0.71 14.85
N LEU A 103 7.70 -0.39 15.90
CA LEU A 103 7.87 0.97 16.38
C LEU A 103 9.21 1.51 15.88
N THR A 104 9.17 2.72 15.32
CA THR A 104 10.37 3.54 15.13
C THR A 104 10.15 4.88 15.82
N SER A 105 11.22 5.48 16.32
CA SER A 105 11.11 6.75 17.02
C SER A 105 12.26 7.69 16.70
N THR A 106 12.01 8.98 16.93
CA THR A 106 13.02 10.02 16.96
C THR A 106 12.70 10.98 18.10
N ALA A 107 13.72 11.61 18.67
CA ALA A 107 13.56 12.58 19.72
C ALA A 107 14.34 13.86 19.42
N SER A 108 13.76 15.00 19.77
CA SER A 108 14.40 16.30 19.64
C SER A 108 14.14 17.16 20.88
N LEU A 109 15.13 17.98 21.22
CA LEU A 109 15.03 18.95 22.31
C LEU A 109 14.85 20.34 21.70
N SER A 110 13.99 21.17 22.29
CA SER A 110 13.89 22.58 21.91
C SER A 110 15.20 23.33 22.21
N ASP A 111 15.45 24.41 21.48
CA ASP A 111 16.66 25.24 21.62
C ASP A 111 16.88 25.75 23.06
N ASP A 112 15.79 26.03 23.78
CA ASP A 112 15.81 26.47 25.17
C ASP A 112 15.95 25.33 26.19
N GLY A 113 15.98 24.08 25.74
CA GLY A 113 16.08 22.88 26.56
C GLY A 113 14.89 22.61 27.47
N LYS A 114 13.73 23.26 27.25
CA LYS A 114 12.53 23.14 28.09
C LYS A 114 11.51 22.13 27.60
N SER A 115 11.53 21.79 26.31
CA SER A 115 10.60 20.84 25.69
C SER A 115 11.37 19.70 25.02
N LEU A 116 11.04 18.46 25.39
CA LEU A 116 11.48 17.24 24.72
C LEU A 116 10.32 16.69 23.88
N TYR A 117 10.56 16.47 22.60
CA TYR A 117 9.61 15.89 21.66
C TYR A 117 10.06 14.48 21.32
N ILE A 118 9.16 13.51 21.42
CA ILE A 118 9.40 12.12 21.05
C ILE A 118 8.34 11.74 20.02
N MET A 119 8.75 11.58 18.78
CA MET A 119 7.88 11.09 17.71
C MET A 119 8.03 9.58 17.60
N VAL A 120 6.92 8.86 17.56
CA VAL A 120 6.86 7.42 17.43
C VAL A 120 5.90 7.09 16.29
N ILE A 121 6.30 6.19 15.40
CA ILE A 121 5.46 5.66 14.32
C ILE A 121 5.21 4.19 14.60
N ASN A 122 3.94 3.80 14.69
CA ASN A 122 3.53 2.40 14.70
C ASN A 122 3.23 1.94 13.28
N LYS A 123 4.15 1.14 12.73
CA LYS A 123 4.08 0.56 11.37
C LYS A 123 3.27 -0.74 11.33
N SER A 124 2.70 -1.19 12.45
CA SER A 124 1.77 -2.31 12.46
C SER A 124 0.47 -1.89 11.78
N ALA A 125 -0.01 -2.69 10.82
CA ALA A 125 -1.24 -2.38 10.10
C ALA A 125 -2.49 -2.47 10.99
N ASP A 126 -2.48 -3.35 11.99
CA ASP A 126 -3.67 -3.83 12.70
C ASP A 126 -3.48 -4.02 14.21
N ARG A 127 -2.27 -3.84 14.75
CA ARG A 127 -1.99 -4.00 16.19
C ARG A 127 -1.63 -2.68 16.86
N ASP A 128 -2.36 -2.38 17.91
CA ASP A 128 -1.99 -1.39 18.92
C ASP A 128 -0.80 -1.93 19.74
N LEU A 129 0.19 -1.07 20.01
CA LEU A 129 1.40 -1.45 20.71
C LEU A 129 1.56 -0.63 22.00
N THR A 130 1.34 -1.26 23.15
CA THR A 130 1.65 -0.68 24.46
C THR A 130 3.14 -0.79 24.75
N THR A 131 3.80 0.35 24.96
CA THR A 131 5.26 0.42 25.16
C THR A 131 5.63 1.37 26.29
N GLN A 132 6.70 1.02 27.01
CA GLN A 132 7.32 1.89 28.02
C GLN A 132 8.40 2.76 27.37
N LEU A 133 8.25 4.07 27.47
CA LEU A 133 9.26 5.06 27.16
C LEU A 133 10.14 5.27 28.40
N ASN A 134 11.45 5.08 28.24
CA ASN A 134 12.46 5.36 29.25
C ASN A 134 13.15 6.70 28.91
N VAL A 135 12.71 7.75 29.59
CA VAL A 135 13.22 9.11 29.45
C VAL A 135 14.27 9.37 30.53
N GLN A 136 15.52 9.44 30.10
CA GLN A 136 16.65 9.72 30.98
C GLN A 136 17.10 11.17 30.81
N HIS A 137 17.65 11.76 31.88
CA HIS A 137 18.23 13.11 31.88
C HIS A 137 17.28 14.26 31.48
N PHE A 138 15.96 14.05 31.54
CA PHE A 138 14.95 15.07 31.32
C PHE A 138 13.86 14.98 32.38
N ASN A 139 13.86 15.93 33.33
CA ASN A 139 12.92 15.97 34.44
C ASN A 139 11.62 16.66 34.02
N ALA A 140 10.73 15.92 33.37
CA ALA A 140 9.44 16.43 32.91
C ALA A 140 8.46 16.66 34.06
N THR A 141 7.84 17.83 34.12
CA THR A 141 6.72 18.15 35.02
C THR A 141 5.37 18.12 34.32
N LYS A 142 5.36 18.11 32.99
CA LYS A 142 4.14 17.96 32.17
C LYS A 142 4.40 17.04 30.99
N ALA A 143 3.37 16.31 30.59
CA ALA A 143 3.37 15.46 29.41
C ALA A 143 2.05 15.61 28.65
N LYS A 144 2.13 15.68 27.33
CA LYS A 144 0.96 15.65 26.43
C LYS A 144 1.33 14.94 25.13
N TYR A 145 0.34 14.49 24.39
CA TYR A 145 0.57 13.91 23.07
C TYR A 145 -0.35 14.46 21.99
N TYR A 146 0.11 14.27 20.77
CA TYR A 146 -0.57 14.56 19.53
C TYR A 146 -0.51 13.30 18.69
N GLU A 147 -1.58 12.97 17.99
CA GLU A 147 -1.65 11.76 17.20
C GLU A 147 -2.32 12.04 15.86
N VAL A 148 -1.73 11.48 14.80
CA VAL A 148 -2.35 11.38 13.48
C VAL A 148 -2.70 9.92 13.25
N ASN A 149 -3.97 9.66 12.94
CA ASN A 149 -4.45 8.33 12.60
C ASN A 149 -5.69 8.38 11.67
N GLY A 150 -6.11 7.21 11.18
CA GLY A 150 -7.35 6.98 10.45
C GLY A 150 -8.08 5.73 10.98
N LYS A 151 -9.22 5.38 10.38
CA LYS A 151 -9.94 4.13 10.74
C LYS A 151 -9.28 2.86 10.17
N ALA A 152 -8.52 3.00 9.08
CA ALA A 152 -7.87 1.90 8.38
C ALA A 152 -6.66 2.39 7.57
N MET A 153 -5.77 1.46 7.20
CA MET A 153 -4.56 1.72 6.39
C MET A 153 -4.84 2.33 5.01
N ASN A 154 -6.02 2.08 4.44
CA ASN A 154 -6.43 2.59 3.13
C ASN A 154 -7.37 3.80 3.23
N ALA A 155 -7.53 4.39 4.42
CA ALA A 155 -8.42 5.53 4.62
C ALA A 155 -7.90 6.77 3.90
N MET A 156 -8.81 7.52 3.28
CA MET A 156 -8.50 8.74 2.53
C MET A 156 -9.50 9.85 2.84
N ASN A 157 -9.04 11.11 2.83
CA ASN A 157 -9.88 12.31 3.06
C ASN A 157 -10.83 12.63 1.89
N GLN A 158 -11.62 11.66 1.44
CA GLN A 158 -12.67 11.83 0.43
C GLN A 158 -14.06 11.98 1.04
N THR A 159 -14.27 11.39 2.23
CA THR A 159 -15.54 11.46 2.97
C THR A 159 -15.27 11.72 4.45
N GLN A 160 -16.31 12.10 5.20
CA GLN A 160 -16.19 12.30 6.64
C GLN A 160 -15.94 10.98 7.40
N ASP A 161 -16.44 9.87 6.87
CA ASP A 161 -16.29 8.55 7.48
C ASP A 161 -14.91 7.93 7.30
N ASP A 162 -14.13 8.40 6.33
CA ASP A 162 -12.81 7.88 5.98
C ASP A 162 -11.67 8.88 6.31
N PHE A 163 -11.96 9.79 7.23
CA PHE A 163 -11.06 10.89 7.59
C PHE A 163 -9.75 10.39 8.24
N VAL A 164 -8.63 10.85 7.69
CA VAL A 164 -7.27 10.74 8.22
C VAL A 164 -6.82 12.12 8.68
N GLY A 165 -6.47 12.24 9.95
CA GLY A 165 -6.06 13.52 10.51
C GLY A 165 -5.62 13.42 11.96
N ARG A 166 -5.59 14.57 12.65
CA ARG A 166 -5.22 14.64 14.06
C ARG A 166 -6.36 14.12 14.93
N THR A 167 -6.22 12.89 15.43
CA THR A 167 -7.18 12.25 16.34
C THR A 167 -7.03 12.76 17.77
N HIS A 168 -5.80 13.12 18.16
CA HIS A 168 -5.48 13.72 19.45
C HIS A 168 -4.66 15.00 19.27
N ASN A 169 -4.98 16.02 20.06
CA ASN A 169 -4.36 17.34 19.94
C ASN A 169 -4.02 17.93 21.31
N GLY A 170 -2.83 17.60 21.82
CA GLY A 170 -2.35 18.10 23.12
C GLY A 170 -3.02 17.41 24.31
N THR A 171 -3.48 16.18 24.12
CA THR A 171 -4.12 15.39 25.18
C THR A 171 -3.13 15.13 26.31
N PRO A 172 -3.48 15.38 27.58
CA PRO A 172 -2.58 15.14 28.71
C PRO A 172 -2.14 13.67 28.83
N LEU A 173 -0.90 13.47 29.26
CA LEU A 173 -0.39 12.17 29.72
C LEU A 173 0.05 12.29 31.18
N PRO A 174 0.07 11.17 31.92
CA PRO A 174 0.80 11.09 33.17
C PRO A 174 2.25 11.56 32.95
N THR A 175 2.80 12.25 33.94
CA THR A 175 4.24 12.57 33.92
C THR A 175 5.06 11.30 34.08
N PRO A 176 6.27 11.22 33.50
CA PRO A 176 7.14 10.07 33.68
C PRO A 176 7.48 9.87 35.16
N LEU A 177 7.16 8.70 35.72
CA LEU A 177 7.53 8.32 37.08
C LEU A 177 8.88 7.61 37.04
N ALA A 178 9.88 8.15 37.75
CA ALA A 178 11.27 7.68 37.67
C ALA A 178 11.78 7.56 36.22
N GLY A 179 11.41 8.54 35.38
CA GLY A 179 11.76 8.56 33.95
C GLY A 179 10.97 7.59 33.08
N LYS A 180 9.96 6.90 33.60
CA LYS A 180 9.19 5.91 32.85
C LYS A 180 7.78 6.40 32.55
N LEU A 181 7.38 6.30 31.29
CA LEU A 181 6.03 6.62 30.80
C LEU A 181 5.53 5.45 29.96
N THR A 182 4.31 4.98 30.20
CA THR A 182 3.69 3.94 29.36
C THR A 182 2.66 4.59 28.45
N HIS A 183 2.66 4.22 27.17
CA HIS A 183 1.68 4.69 26.20
C HIS A 183 1.32 3.56 25.23
N THR A 184 0.06 3.55 24.79
CA THR A 184 -0.41 2.65 23.72
C THR A 184 -0.43 3.43 22.42
N PHE A 185 0.40 3.00 21.46
CA PHE A 185 0.42 3.56 20.11
C PHE A 185 -0.57 2.77 19.25
N PRO A 186 -1.66 3.38 18.76
CA PRO A 186 -2.62 2.67 17.92
C PRO A 186 -1.96 2.10 16.66
N ALA A 187 -2.55 1.09 16.06
CA ALA A 187 -2.16 0.61 14.74
C ALA A 187 -2.05 1.78 13.74
N HIS A 188 -1.09 1.69 12.82
CA HIS A 188 -0.90 2.61 11.69
C HIS A 188 -0.87 4.11 12.04
N SER A 189 -0.40 4.44 13.25
CA SER A 189 -0.42 5.79 13.79
C SER A 189 0.95 6.46 13.81
N MET A 190 0.92 7.80 13.87
CA MET A 190 2.07 8.62 14.23
C MET A 190 1.71 9.44 15.48
N THR A 191 2.47 9.25 16.55
CA THR A 191 2.25 9.92 17.83
C THR A 191 3.46 10.77 18.19
N CYS A 192 3.23 12.03 18.55
CA CYS A 192 4.24 12.92 19.11
C CYS A 192 3.93 13.15 20.59
N ILE A 193 4.80 12.68 21.48
CA ILE A 193 4.77 12.97 22.90
C ILE A 193 5.65 14.19 23.17
N ARG A 194 5.08 15.21 23.79
CA ARG A 194 5.78 16.41 24.24
C ARG A 194 5.87 16.42 25.76
N LEU A 195 7.09 16.48 26.26
CA LEU A 195 7.41 16.59 27.67
C LEU A 195 7.96 17.99 27.95
N GLU A 196 7.54 18.60 29.05
CA GLU A 196 7.93 19.96 29.44
C GLU A 196 8.45 19.95 30.88
N LYS A 197 9.49 20.75 31.17
CA LYS A 197 9.97 21.03 32.53
C LYS A 197 9.05 21.99 33.28
#